data_AF-A0A9X1QW76-F1
#
_entry.id   AF-A0A9X1QW76-F1
#
_cell.length_a   1.000
_cell.length_b   1.000
_cell.length_c   1.000
_cell.angle_alpha   90.00
_cell.angle_beta   90.00
_cell.angle_gamma   90.00
#
_symmetry.space_group_name_H-M   'P 1'
#
loop_
_entity.id
_entity.type
_entity.pdbx_description
1 polymer ?
#
loop_
_entity_poly.entity_id
_entity_poly.type
_entity_poly.pdbx_seq_one_letter_code
_entity_poly.pdbx_strand_id
1 'polypeptide(L)'
;MQYGIENKYLSLTPLIKEHDEVILFCERIREGLQRKINSKRIKSYIDWFKETYLDPHFEIEQELIFPILGNNNVRVKRAIANHRRLNRLFDETSSLNTIFHKIEEELITYIGFEERILYQEIQNITSQEAWKEIEEKQSQLKFSDKEWTDRFWEV
;
A
#
# COMPACT_ATOMS: atom_id res chain seq x y z
N MET A 1 24.86 -26.06 -0.42
CA MET A 1 23.75 -25.54 -1.24
C MET A 1 22.84 -24.72 -0.33
N GLN A 2 23.09 -23.42 -0.22
CA GLN A 2 22.31 -22.52 0.63
C GLN A 2 22.24 -21.13 -0.02
N TYR A 3 22.09 -21.09 -1.36
CA TYR A 3 22.09 -19.86 -2.17
C TYR A 3 20.71 -19.50 -2.73
N GLY A 4 19.67 -20.30 -2.44
CA GLY A 4 18.33 -20.13 -3.03
C GLY A 4 17.37 -19.24 -2.23
N ILE A 5 17.63 -19.02 -0.94
CA ILE A 5 16.68 -18.31 -0.05
C ILE A 5 17.04 -16.83 0.06
N GLU A 6 18.31 -16.46 0.20
CA GLU A 6 18.73 -15.05 0.33
C GLU A 6 18.44 -14.22 -0.93
N ASN A 7 18.55 -14.81 -2.13
CA ASN A 7 18.37 -14.09 -3.39
C ASN A 7 16.90 -13.73 -3.68
N LYS A 8 15.95 -14.44 -3.07
CA LYS A 8 14.50 -14.25 -3.29
C LYS A 8 13.93 -13.06 -2.50
N TYR A 9 14.57 -12.69 -1.38
CA TYR A 9 14.21 -11.49 -0.61
C TYR A 9 14.84 -10.23 -1.22
N LEU A 10 16.03 -10.33 -1.81
CA LEU A 10 16.66 -9.23 -2.56
C LEU A 10 15.83 -8.79 -3.78
N SER A 11 15.11 -9.72 -4.42
CA SER A 11 14.25 -9.45 -5.58
C SER A 11 12.85 -8.93 -5.24
N LEU A 12 12.59 -8.39 -4.05
CA LEU A 12 11.34 -7.67 -3.75
C LEU A 12 11.60 -6.18 -3.47
N THR A 13 12.86 -5.76 -3.50
CA THR A 13 13.30 -4.46 -2.97
C THR A 13 12.60 -3.25 -3.60
N PRO A 14 12.36 -3.19 -4.93
CA PRO A 14 11.65 -2.04 -5.54
C PRO A 14 10.17 -1.97 -5.14
N LEU A 15 9.46 -3.10 -5.13
CA LEU A 15 8.04 -3.19 -4.78
C LEU A 15 7.79 -2.88 -3.31
N ILE A 16 8.66 -3.42 -2.43
CA ILE A 16 8.60 -3.14 -0.99
C ILE A 16 8.87 -1.64 -0.72
N LYS A 17 9.75 -1.00 -1.50
CA LYS A 17 10.03 0.43 -1.33
C LYS A 17 8.83 1.34 -1.59
N GLU A 18 7.89 0.94 -2.44
CA GLU A 18 6.64 1.70 -2.60
C GLU A 18 5.77 1.64 -1.36
N HIS A 19 5.75 0.50 -0.67
CA HIS A 19 5.03 0.37 0.59
C HIS A 19 5.63 1.22 1.72
N ASP A 20 6.91 1.63 1.63
CA ASP A 20 7.51 2.54 2.62
C ASP A 20 6.69 3.86 2.72
N GLU A 21 6.15 4.36 1.61
CA GLU A 21 5.33 5.57 1.60
C GLU A 21 3.99 5.35 2.32
N VAL A 22 3.38 4.17 2.14
CA VAL A 22 2.13 3.80 2.82
C VAL A 22 2.37 3.53 4.32
N ILE A 23 3.52 2.95 4.68
CA ILE A 23 3.93 2.75 6.06
C ILE A 23 4.14 4.10 6.75
N LEU A 24 4.87 5.01 6.12
CA LEU A 24 5.09 6.37 6.62
C LEU A 24 3.76 7.14 6.74
N PHE A 25 2.85 6.98 5.78
CA PHE A 25 1.48 7.49 5.88
C PHE A 25 0.75 6.99 7.12
N CYS A 26 0.81 5.69 7.40
CA CYS A 26 0.22 5.10 8.61
C CYS A 26 0.86 5.64 9.89
N GLU A 27 2.19 5.83 9.91
CA GLU A 27 2.91 6.46 11.02
C GLU A 27 2.43 7.89 11.28
N ARG A 28 2.27 8.69 10.22
CA ARG A 28 1.77 10.06 10.32
C ARG A 28 0.36 10.10 10.89
N ILE A 29 -0.54 9.20 10.48
CA ILE A 29 -1.87 9.07 11.09
C ILE A 29 -1.75 8.81 12.59
N ARG A 30 -0.92 7.85 13.00
CA ARG A 30 -0.71 7.51 14.42
C ARG A 30 -0.16 8.68 15.22
N GLU A 31 0.81 9.42 14.69
CA GLU A 31 1.35 10.65 15.28
C GLU A 31 0.23 11.71 15.48
N GLY A 32 -0.58 11.95 14.45
CA GLY A 32 -1.70 12.87 14.52
C GLY A 32 -2.72 12.51 15.61
N LEU A 33 -3.05 11.22 15.72
CA LEU A 33 -3.94 10.69 16.75
C LEU A 33 -3.34 10.84 18.15
N GLN A 34 -2.06 10.46 18.34
CA GLN A 34 -1.36 10.55 19.62
C GLN A 34 -1.27 11.99 20.13
N ARG A 35 -1.01 12.93 19.22
CA ARG A 35 -0.92 14.37 19.50
C ARG A 35 -2.28 15.05 19.62
N LYS A 36 -3.38 14.31 19.43
CA LYS A 36 -4.76 14.84 19.44
C LYS A 36 -4.95 15.98 18.44
N ILE A 37 -4.31 15.87 17.27
CA ILE A 37 -4.51 16.81 16.17
C ILE A 37 -5.99 16.80 15.77
N ASN A 38 -6.50 17.96 15.36
CA ASN A 38 -7.88 18.09 14.88
C ASN A 38 -8.16 17.05 13.78
N SER A 39 -9.17 16.19 13.99
CA SER A 39 -9.48 15.08 13.07
C SER A 39 -9.74 15.54 11.64
N LYS A 40 -10.18 16.78 11.41
CA LYS A 40 -10.34 17.33 10.05
C LYS A 40 -9.00 17.47 9.32
N ARG A 41 -7.92 17.89 10.01
CA ARG A 41 -6.57 17.99 9.41
C ARG A 41 -6.04 16.62 9.00
N ILE A 42 -6.22 15.64 9.88
CA ILE A 42 -5.83 14.25 9.59
C ILE A 42 -6.68 13.70 8.42
N LYS A 43 -8.00 13.94 8.40
CA LYS A 43 -8.86 13.52 7.28
C LYS A 43 -8.43 14.14 5.95
N SER A 44 -8.16 15.44 5.92
CA SER A 44 -7.68 16.11 4.70
C SER A 44 -6.37 15.50 4.19
N TYR A 45 -5.44 15.13 5.08
CA TYR A 45 -4.21 14.44 4.69
C TYR A 45 -4.49 13.03 4.15
N ILE A 46 -5.37 12.28 4.82
CA ILE A 46 -5.80 10.95 4.38
C ILE A 46 -6.40 11.00 2.97
N ASP A 47 -7.31 11.94 2.73
CA ASP A 47 -7.99 12.07 1.45
C ASP A 47 -7.03 12.48 0.34
N TRP A 48 -6.14 13.43 0.63
CA TRP A 48 -5.09 13.82 -0.29
C TRP A 48 -4.14 12.66 -0.62
N PHE A 49 -3.67 11.91 0.38
CA PHE A 49 -2.77 10.78 0.15
C PHE A 49 -3.46 9.65 -0.64
N LYS A 50 -4.75 9.41 -0.37
CA LYS A 50 -5.55 8.45 -1.11
C LYS A 50 -5.60 8.81 -2.59
N GLU A 51 -6.04 10.03 -2.90
CA GLU A 51 -6.18 10.50 -4.29
C GLU A 51 -4.84 10.58 -5.02
N THR A 52 -3.79 11.06 -4.34
CA THR A 52 -2.49 11.32 -4.95
C THR A 52 -1.66 10.04 -5.14
N TYR A 53 -1.83 9.04 -4.27
CA TYR A 53 -0.94 7.87 -4.24
C TYR A 53 -1.66 6.53 -4.17
N LEU A 54 -2.56 6.30 -3.21
CA LEU A 54 -3.16 4.98 -3.03
C LEU A 54 -4.08 4.56 -4.19
N ASP A 55 -4.89 5.48 -4.71
CA ASP A 55 -5.78 5.17 -5.83
C ASP A 55 -4.99 4.79 -7.10
N PRO A 56 -3.98 5.58 -7.54
CA PRO A 56 -3.07 5.16 -8.60
C PRO A 56 -2.36 3.83 -8.32
N HIS A 57 -1.91 3.61 -7.08
CA HIS A 57 -1.23 2.38 -6.68
C HIS A 57 -2.15 1.14 -6.85
N PHE A 58 -3.39 1.23 -6.35
CA PHE A 58 -4.38 0.15 -6.50
C PHE A 58 -4.81 -0.08 -7.95
N GLU A 59 -4.78 0.94 -8.80
CA GLU A 59 -5.05 0.81 -10.23
C GLU A 59 -3.92 0.04 -10.92
N ILE A 60 -2.66 0.40 -10.66
CA ILE A 60 -1.48 -0.30 -11.16
C ILE A 60 -1.51 -1.79 -10.77
N GLU A 61 -1.80 -2.09 -9.50
CA GLU A 61 -1.94 -3.48 -9.03
C GLU A 61 -3.02 -4.26 -9.82
N GLN A 62 -4.18 -3.65 -10.02
CA GLN A 62 -5.30 -4.29 -10.70
C GLN A 62 -5.05 -4.51 -12.19
N GLU A 63 -4.36 -3.58 -12.84
CA GLU A 63 -4.10 -3.65 -14.29
C GLU A 63 -2.89 -4.51 -14.65
N LEU A 64 -1.85 -4.50 -13.81
CA LEU A 64 -0.57 -5.13 -14.13
C LEU A 64 -0.25 -6.36 -13.29
N ILE A 65 -0.60 -6.36 -12.00
CA ILE A 65 -0.13 -7.37 -11.04
C ILE A 65 -1.12 -8.53 -10.93
N PHE A 66 -2.39 -8.21 -10.66
CA PHE A 66 -3.44 -9.21 -10.46
C PHE A 66 -3.68 -10.11 -11.68
N PRO A 67 -3.59 -9.63 -12.94
CA PRO A 67 -3.77 -10.49 -14.11
C PRO A 67 -2.74 -11.61 -14.23
N ILE A 68 -1.55 -11.49 -13.61
CA ILE A 68 -0.48 -12.49 -13.69
C ILE A 68 -0.90 -13.81 -13.03
N LEU A 69 -1.55 -13.74 -11.86
CA LEU A 69 -2.13 -14.91 -11.19
C LEU A 69 -3.50 -15.30 -11.79
N GLY A 70 -4.11 -14.39 -12.54
CA GLY A 70 -5.45 -14.51 -13.11
C GLY A 70 -6.55 -14.12 -12.15
N ASN A 71 -7.59 -13.45 -12.68
CA ASN A 71 -8.68 -12.84 -11.90
C ASN A 71 -9.50 -13.83 -11.05
N ASN A 72 -9.39 -15.14 -11.32
CA ASN A 72 -10.05 -16.18 -10.55
C ASN A 72 -9.25 -16.68 -9.34
N ASN A 73 -7.97 -16.32 -9.23
CA ASN A 73 -7.08 -16.71 -8.14
C ASN A 73 -7.59 -16.19 -6.78
N VAL A 74 -7.47 -17.02 -5.74
CA VAL A 74 -7.96 -16.70 -4.39
C VAL A 74 -7.25 -15.51 -3.76
N ARG A 75 -5.96 -15.29 -4.04
CA ARG A 75 -5.17 -14.15 -3.56
C ARG A 75 -5.59 -12.87 -4.23
N VAL A 76 -5.80 -12.89 -5.55
CA VAL A 76 -6.33 -11.75 -6.30
C VAL A 76 -7.71 -11.34 -5.77
N LYS A 77 -8.62 -12.32 -5.57
CA LYS A 77 -9.93 -12.05 -4.96
C LYS A 77 -9.83 -11.42 -3.57
N ARG A 78 -8.86 -11.86 -2.77
CA ARG A 78 -8.58 -11.29 -1.44
C ARG A 78 -8.05 -9.85 -1.56
N ALA A 79 -7.11 -9.58 -2.46
CA ALA A 79 -6.57 -8.24 -2.70
C ALA A 79 -7.68 -7.25 -3.10
N ILE A 80 -8.52 -7.62 -4.07
CA ILE A 80 -9.67 -6.81 -4.49
C ILE A 80 -10.70 -6.61 -3.36
N ALA A 81 -10.84 -7.59 -2.46
CA ALA A 81 -11.69 -7.44 -1.28
C ALA A 81 -11.08 -6.44 -0.26
N ASN A 82 -9.76 -6.45 -0.08
CA ASN A 82 -9.06 -5.46 0.76
C ASN A 82 -9.19 -4.05 0.18
N HIS A 83 -9.00 -3.85 -1.13
CA HIS A 83 -9.22 -2.55 -1.80
C HIS A 83 -10.63 -2.02 -1.54
N ARG A 84 -11.65 -2.86 -1.73
CA ARG A 84 -13.04 -2.49 -1.44
C ARG A 84 -13.29 -2.14 0.02
N ARG A 85 -12.61 -2.83 0.95
CA ARG A 85 -12.73 -2.53 2.38
C ARG A 85 -12.07 -1.20 2.72
N LEU A 86 -10.88 -0.94 2.21
CA LEU A 86 -10.14 0.31 2.39
C LEU A 86 -10.92 1.50 1.82
N ASN A 87 -11.45 1.39 0.59
CA ASN A 87 -12.27 2.44 -0.01
C ASN A 87 -13.47 2.82 0.87
N ARG A 88 -14.17 1.84 1.45
CA ARG A 88 -15.28 2.12 2.39
C ARG A 88 -14.82 2.83 3.65
N LEU A 89 -13.61 2.57 4.14
CA LEU A 89 -13.07 3.27 5.30
C LEU A 89 -12.70 4.72 4.96
N PHE A 90 -12.14 4.96 3.78
CA PHE A 90 -11.82 6.31 3.32
C PHE A 90 -13.06 7.19 3.08
N ASP A 91 -14.15 6.59 2.62
CA ASP A 91 -15.43 7.29 2.37
C ASP A 91 -16.20 7.63 3.65
N GLU A 92 -15.80 7.06 4.80
CA GLU A 92 -16.47 7.31 6.08
C GLU A 92 -16.15 8.71 6.62
N THR A 93 -17.18 9.39 7.12
CA THR A 93 -17.10 10.78 7.61
C THR A 93 -17.51 10.90 9.08
N SER A 94 -18.06 9.84 9.66
CA SER A 94 -18.39 9.75 11.08
C SER A 94 -17.31 9.03 11.88
N SER A 95 -17.27 9.26 13.20
CA SER A 95 -16.37 8.54 14.11
C SER A 95 -14.88 8.54 13.68
N LEU A 96 -14.41 9.67 13.15
CA LEU A 96 -13.15 9.78 12.40
C LEU A 96 -11.94 9.14 13.11
N ASN A 97 -11.76 9.35 14.42
CA ASN A 97 -10.62 8.75 15.14
C ASN A 97 -10.64 7.21 15.09
N THR A 98 -11.81 6.58 15.22
CA THR A 98 -11.95 5.13 15.09
C THR A 98 -11.66 4.67 13.65
N ILE A 99 -12.05 5.47 12.67
CA ILE A 99 -11.80 5.17 11.26
C ILE A 99 -10.33 5.29 10.92
N PHE A 100 -9.62 6.28 11.45
CA PHE A 100 -8.19 6.45 11.23
C PHE A 100 -7.38 5.26 11.74
N HIS A 101 -7.70 4.75 12.93
CA HIS A 101 -7.11 3.50 13.43
C HIS A 101 -7.40 2.31 12.51
N LYS A 102 -8.64 2.17 12.03
CA LYS A 102 -8.99 1.08 11.10
C LYS A 102 -8.25 1.20 9.77
N ILE A 103 -8.07 2.41 9.24
CA ILE A 103 -7.35 2.63 7.98
C ILE A 103 -5.91 2.16 8.12
N GLU A 104 -5.19 2.61 9.16
CA GLU A 104 -3.78 2.24 9.32
C GLU A 104 -3.61 0.74 9.63
N GLU A 105 -4.47 0.14 10.45
CA GLU A 105 -4.44 -1.31 10.72
C GLU A 105 -4.70 -2.14 9.44
N GLU A 106 -5.67 -1.73 8.62
CA GLU A 106 -6.00 -2.44 7.39
C GLU A 106 -4.93 -2.30 6.31
N LEU A 107 -4.33 -1.12 6.16
CA LEU A 107 -3.22 -0.92 5.22
C LEU A 107 -2.00 -1.75 5.61
N ILE A 108 -1.58 -1.73 6.87
CA ILE A 108 -0.44 -2.53 7.34
C ILE A 108 -0.71 -4.03 7.18
N THR A 109 -1.94 -4.46 7.46
CA THR A 109 -2.35 -5.85 7.25
C THR A 109 -2.33 -6.22 5.77
N TYR A 110 -2.75 -5.30 4.90
CA TYR A 110 -2.77 -5.50 3.45
C TYR A 110 -1.37 -5.60 2.86
N ILE A 111 -0.49 -4.65 3.15
CA ILE A 111 0.93 -4.66 2.75
C ILE A 111 1.60 -5.96 3.17
N GLY A 112 1.40 -6.36 4.43
CA GLY A 112 1.97 -7.60 4.94
C GLY A 112 1.40 -8.87 4.28
N PHE A 113 0.19 -8.81 3.72
CA PHE A 113 -0.36 -9.89 2.89
C PHE A 113 0.28 -9.88 1.50
N GLU A 114 0.45 -8.71 0.89
CA GLU A 114 1.02 -8.59 -0.43
C GLU A 114 2.46 -9.10 -0.47
N GLU A 115 3.30 -8.56 0.39
CA GLU A 115 4.73 -8.86 0.40
C GLU A 115 5.04 -10.32 0.71
N ARG A 116 4.32 -10.90 1.68
CA ARG A 116 4.62 -12.25 2.20
C ARG A 116 3.87 -13.35 1.48
N ILE A 117 2.77 -13.04 0.79
CA ILE A 117 1.89 -14.04 0.20
C ILE A 117 1.67 -13.77 -1.28
N LEU A 118 1.12 -12.62 -1.66
CA LEU A 118 0.75 -12.34 -3.05
C LEU A 118 1.98 -12.32 -3.97
N TYR A 119 2.98 -11.50 -3.63
CA TYR A 119 4.20 -11.34 -4.43
C TYR A 119 5.03 -12.62 -4.48
N GLN A 120 5.04 -13.41 -3.40
CA GLN A 120 5.68 -14.73 -3.40
C GLN A 120 5.00 -15.71 -4.36
N GLU A 121 3.67 -15.71 -4.45
CA GLU A 121 2.95 -16.54 -5.42
C GLU A 121 3.23 -16.10 -6.86
N ILE A 122 3.30 -14.79 -7.13
CA ILE A 122 3.63 -14.27 -8.46
C ILE A 122 5.07 -14.66 -8.83
N GLN A 123 6.04 -14.43 -7.95
CA GLN A 123 7.44 -14.79 -8.20
C GLN A 123 7.64 -16.28 -8.51
N ASN A 124 6.80 -17.17 -7.96
CA ASN A 124 6.89 -18.60 -8.23
C ASN A 124 6.45 -19.00 -9.64
N ILE A 125 5.68 -18.14 -10.33
CA ILE A 125 5.14 -18.42 -11.66
C ILE A 125 5.72 -17.51 -12.75
N THR A 126 6.52 -16.50 -12.39
CA THR A 126 7.20 -15.59 -13.32
C THR A 126 8.69 -15.91 -13.44
N SER A 127 9.29 -15.68 -14.61
CA SER A 127 10.76 -15.68 -14.74
C SER A 127 11.37 -14.46 -14.04
N GLN A 128 12.68 -14.48 -13.81
CA GLN A 128 13.38 -13.36 -13.17
C GLN A 128 13.33 -12.08 -14.03
N GLU A 129 13.36 -12.22 -15.35
CA GLU A 129 13.24 -11.11 -16.30
C GLU A 129 11.84 -10.51 -16.27
N ALA A 130 10.80 -11.36 -16.31
CA ALA A 130 9.41 -10.90 -16.22
C ALA A 130 9.14 -10.22 -14.87
N TRP A 131 9.72 -10.73 -13.78
CA TRP A 131 9.61 -10.11 -12.47
C TRP A 131 10.23 -8.71 -12.42
N LYS A 132 11.41 -8.51 -13.02
CA LYS A 132 12.02 -7.18 -13.11
C LYS A 132 11.18 -6.19 -13.91
N GLU A 133 10.58 -6.63 -15.02
CA GLU A 133 9.67 -5.77 -15.79
C GLU A 133 8.44 -5.33 -14.97
N ILE A 134 7.95 -6.20 -14.09
CA ILE A 134 6.86 -5.88 -13.17
C ILE A 134 7.32 -4.81 -12.16
N GLU A 135 8.47 -5.02 -11.52
CA GLU A 135 9.08 -4.04 -10.60
C GLU A 135 9.29 -2.67 -11.26
N GLU A 136 9.78 -2.66 -12.50
CA GLU A 136 10.04 -1.43 -13.25
C GLU A 136 8.76 -0.67 -13.62
N LYS A 137 7.67 -1.38 -13.94
CA LYS A 137 6.38 -0.73 -14.27
C LYS A 137 5.70 -0.17 -13.03
N GLN A 138 5.77 -0.88 -11.92
CA GLN A 138 5.16 -0.46 -10.66
C GLN A 138 5.92 0.75 -10.06
N SER A 139 7.26 0.72 -10.10
CA SER A 139 8.13 1.81 -9.58
C SER A 139 8.08 3.14 -10.35
N GLN A 140 7.24 3.24 -11.38
CA GLN A 140 6.99 4.50 -12.08
C GLN A 140 6.15 5.46 -11.23
N LEU A 141 5.39 4.95 -10.26
CA LEU A 141 4.61 5.77 -9.35
C LEU A 141 5.52 6.48 -8.35
N LYS A 142 5.94 7.70 -8.69
CA LYS A 142 6.71 8.54 -7.78
C LYS A 142 5.79 9.30 -6.84
N PHE A 143 6.01 9.15 -5.55
CA PHE A 143 5.38 9.97 -4.54
C PHE A 143 6.26 11.14 -4.11
N SER A 144 5.63 12.26 -3.76
CA SER A 144 6.30 13.38 -3.11
C SER A 144 5.32 14.10 -2.20
N ASP A 145 5.66 14.21 -0.93
CA ASP A 145 4.86 14.91 0.07
C ASP A 145 5.02 16.44 0.06
N LYS A 146 5.84 16.98 -0.85
CA LYS A 146 6.13 18.43 -0.93
C LYS A 146 4.91 19.28 -1.21
N GLU A 147 3.91 18.72 -1.87
CA GLU A 147 2.65 19.42 -2.16
C GLU A 147 1.75 19.52 -0.93
N TRP A 148 1.95 18.64 0.06
CA TRP A 148 1.24 18.68 1.32
C TRP A 148 1.91 19.63 2.32
N THR A 149 1.22 20.73 2.63
CA THR A 149 1.75 21.79 3.50
C THR A 149 1.39 21.63 4.97
N ASP A 150 0.30 20.91 5.28
CA ASP A 150 -0.19 20.73 6.65
C ASP A 150 0.53 19.58 7.37
N ARG A 151 1.82 19.77 7.69
CA ARG A 151 2.70 18.77 8.32
C ARG A 151 2.45 18.61 9.82
N PHE A 152 1.24 18.19 10.18
CA PHE A 152 0.80 18.06 11.58
C PHE A 152 1.61 17.05 12.42
N TRP A 153 2.45 16.22 11.79
CA TRP A 153 3.31 15.24 12.43
C TRP A 153 4.68 15.81 12.87
N GLU A 154 5.07 17.00 12.40
CA GLU A 154 6.37 17.63 12.73
C GLU A 154 6.29 18.58 13.94
N VAL A 155 5.20 18.51 14.72
CA VAL A 155 4.88 19.47 15.79
C VAL A 155 5.80 19.32 17.01
#